data_AF-A0A7V9JL62-F1
#
_entry.id   AF-A0A7V9JL62-F1
#
_cell.length_a   1.000
_cell.length_b   1.000
_cell.length_c   1.000
_cell.angle_alpha   90.00
_cell.angle_beta   90.00
_cell.angle_gamma   90.00
#
_symmetry.space_group_name_H-M   'P 1'
#
loop_
_entity.id
_entity.type
_entity.pdbx_description
1 polymer ?
#
loop_
_entity_poly.entity_id
_entity_poly.type
_entity_poly.pdbx_seq_one_letter_code
_entity_poly.pdbx_strand_id
1 'polypeptide(L)'
;RRVPSLSPRQLSFRLGPPAVAEVALHPGRFWCLPDDPDARHPDAVPVADETALGAILRRQVIAHAAHFLTVYGPMVRFGSRTQWAAVTDVLDSALLLAGRSFGAPQAGAADARLVLADGEKPLTSTSTIRELTDDRGRTHWTRLRGSCCFLYAMPGVERPCASCPRINDAERACIFSTLDRA
;
A
#
# COMPACT_ATOMS: atom_id res chain seq x y z
N ARG A 1 -11.60 13.12 -2.97
CA ARG A 1 -10.22 12.60 -2.80
C ARG A 1 -9.63 13.26 -1.55
N ARG A 2 -9.33 12.50 -0.49
CA ARG A 2 -8.92 13.06 0.81
C ARG A 2 -7.78 12.25 1.42
N VAL A 3 -6.90 12.92 2.16
CA VAL A 3 -5.88 12.29 2.99
C VAL A 3 -6.10 12.71 4.43
N PRO A 4 -6.41 11.79 5.36
CA PRO A 4 -6.51 12.14 6.77
C PRO A 4 -5.13 12.27 7.40
N SER A 5 -5.05 12.93 8.55
CA SER A 5 -3.87 12.81 9.42
C SER A 5 -3.72 11.36 9.88
N LEU A 6 -2.52 10.79 9.68
CA LEU A 6 -2.18 9.44 10.13
C LEU A 6 -1.28 9.46 11.37
N SER A 7 -1.29 10.56 12.13
CA SER A 7 -0.53 10.58 13.39
C SER A 7 -1.06 9.49 14.34
N PRO A 8 -0.22 8.93 15.24
CA PRO A 8 -0.66 7.86 16.13
C PRO A 8 -1.89 8.20 16.98
N ARG A 9 -2.09 9.48 17.32
CA ARG A 9 -3.26 9.95 18.09
C ARG A 9 -4.58 9.90 17.30
N GLN A 10 -4.50 9.85 15.97
CA GLN A 10 -5.65 9.82 15.07
C GLN A 10 -6.08 8.40 14.73
N LEU A 11 -5.38 7.39 15.22
CA LEU A 11 -5.67 5.99 14.95
C LEU A 11 -5.92 5.25 16.25
N SER A 12 -6.90 4.35 16.24
CA SER A 12 -7.11 3.41 17.32
C SER A 12 -7.21 2.01 16.77
N PHE A 13 -6.54 1.09 17.43
CA PHE A 13 -6.45 -0.30 17.04
C PHE A 13 -7.08 -1.13 18.14
N ARG A 14 -8.04 -1.98 17.78
CA ARG A 14 -8.45 -3.07 18.66
C ARG A 14 -7.60 -4.27 18.33
N LEU A 15 -6.79 -4.71 19.29
CA LEU A 15 -5.98 -5.92 19.14
C LEU A 15 -6.81 -7.13 19.56
N GLY A 16 -6.79 -8.17 18.73
CA GLY A 16 -7.33 -9.49 19.05
C GLY A 16 -6.26 -10.57 18.86
N PRO A 17 -6.47 -11.79 19.35
CA PRO A 17 -5.57 -12.91 19.02
C PRO A 17 -5.79 -13.31 17.55
N PRO A 18 -4.77 -13.39 16.66
CA PRO A 18 -3.36 -13.02 16.80
C PRO A 18 -2.98 -11.67 16.13
N ALA A 19 -3.95 -10.81 15.80
CA ALA A 19 -3.74 -9.65 14.92
C ALA A 19 -4.62 -8.44 15.30
N VAL A 20 -4.40 -7.33 14.59
CA VAL A 20 -5.32 -6.18 14.62
C VAL A 20 -6.69 -6.66 14.15
N ALA A 21 -7.69 -6.54 15.04
CA ALA A 21 -9.07 -6.93 14.75
C ALA A 21 -9.84 -5.78 14.09
N GLU A 22 -9.62 -4.55 14.56
CA GLU A 22 -10.28 -3.36 14.04
C GLU A 22 -9.34 -2.16 14.04
N VAL A 23 -9.60 -1.24 13.11
CA VAL A 23 -8.93 0.05 13.00
C VAL A 23 -10.00 1.12 12.93
N ALA A 24 -9.87 2.15 13.76
CA ALA A 24 -10.66 3.36 13.68
C ALA A 24 -9.75 4.55 13.37
N LEU A 25 -10.23 5.42 12.49
CA LEU A 25 -9.66 6.73 12.23
C LEU A 25 -10.50 7.77 12.97
N HIS A 26 -9.86 8.56 13.82
CA HIS A 26 -10.52 9.64 14.53
C HIS A 26 -10.75 10.86 13.63
N PRO A 27 -11.81 11.65 13.89
CA PRO A 27 -11.98 12.94 13.24
C PRO A 27 -10.79 13.86 13.50
N GLY A 28 -10.42 14.64 12.50
CA GLY A 28 -9.37 15.64 12.64
C GLY A 28 -8.92 16.17 11.29
N ARG A 29 -7.77 16.83 11.28
CA ARG A 29 -7.19 17.46 10.10
C ARG A 29 -7.14 16.49 8.91
N PHE A 30 -7.63 16.93 7.77
CA PHE A 30 -7.51 16.22 6.50
C PHE A 30 -7.14 17.18 5.38
N TRP A 31 -6.48 16.65 4.36
CA TRP A 31 -6.15 17.37 3.13
C TRP A 31 -7.09 16.91 2.02
N CYS A 32 -7.54 17.85 1.20
CA CYS A 32 -8.48 17.59 0.11
C CYS A 32 -8.18 18.49 -1.08
N LEU A 33 -8.82 18.20 -2.21
CA LEU A 33 -8.79 19.09 -3.36
C LEU A 33 -9.72 20.32 -3.14
N PRO A 34 -9.55 21.43 -3.88
CA PRO A 34 -10.32 22.65 -3.66
C PRO A 34 -11.82 22.50 -4.00
N ASP A 35 -12.15 21.53 -4.84
CA ASP A 35 -13.51 21.18 -5.27
C ASP A 35 -14.19 20.14 -4.37
N ASP A 36 -13.50 19.65 -3.34
CA ASP A 36 -14.08 18.71 -2.38
C ASP A 36 -15.26 19.38 -1.63
N PRO A 37 -16.42 18.71 -1.48
CA PRO A 37 -17.59 19.29 -0.82
C PRO A 37 -17.31 19.81 0.60
N ASP A 38 -16.34 19.21 1.29
CA ASP A 38 -15.97 19.58 2.66
C ASP A 38 -14.73 20.49 2.72
N ALA A 39 -14.28 21.07 1.59
CA ALA A 39 -13.09 21.92 1.55
C ALA A 39 -13.17 23.17 2.45
N ARG A 40 -14.39 23.56 2.89
CA ARG A 40 -14.63 24.66 3.83
C ARG A 40 -14.77 24.22 5.28
N HIS A 41 -14.68 22.92 5.58
CA HIS A 41 -14.73 22.41 6.94
C HIS A 41 -13.52 22.96 7.76
N PRO A 42 -13.66 23.28 9.06
CA PRO A 42 -12.57 23.83 9.87
C PRO A 42 -11.29 22.96 9.90
N ASP A 43 -11.46 21.65 9.77
CA ASP A 43 -10.34 20.68 9.72
C ASP A 43 -9.79 20.43 8.31
N ALA A 44 -10.42 20.96 7.27
CA ALA A 44 -9.99 20.79 5.90
C ALA A 44 -8.77 21.67 5.60
N VAL A 45 -7.80 21.11 4.89
CA VAL A 45 -6.66 21.83 4.33
C VAL A 45 -6.65 21.59 2.82
N PRO A 46 -7.28 22.48 2.04
CA PRO A 46 -7.26 22.38 0.59
C PRO A 46 -5.82 22.45 0.06
N VAL A 47 -5.51 21.61 -0.92
CA VAL A 47 -4.24 21.64 -1.66
C VAL A 47 -4.48 21.84 -3.14
N ALA A 48 -3.44 22.28 -3.85
CA ALA A 48 -3.57 22.73 -5.24
C ALA A 48 -4.08 21.63 -6.19
N ASP A 49 -3.52 20.42 -6.07
CA ASP A 49 -3.77 19.33 -7.01
C ASP A 49 -3.54 17.95 -6.38
N GLU A 50 -3.76 16.92 -7.20
CA GLU A 50 -3.61 15.53 -6.81
C GLU A 50 -2.16 15.15 -6.51
N THR A 51 -1.19 15.76 -7.21
CA THR A 51 0.24 15.54 -6.96
C THR A 51 0.63 16.02 -5.57
N ALA A 52 0.18 17.21 -5.18
CA ALA A 52 0.35 17.76 -3.84
C ALA A 52 -0.33 16.86 -2.79
N LEU A 53 -1.53 16.37 -3.08
CA LEU A 53 -2.26 15.45 -2.20
C LEU A 53 -1.54 14.10 -2.05
N GLY A 54 -0.98 13.56 -3.14
CA GLY A 54 -0.17 12.34 -3.13
C GLY A 54 1.11 12.50 -2.32
N ALA A 55 1.78 13.66 -2.43
CA ALA A 55 2.93 13.99 -1.59
C ALA A 55 2.57 14.06 -0.10
N ILE A 56 1.40 14.58 0.24
CA ILE A 56 0.89 14.56 1.62
C ILE A 56 0.65 13.14 2.10
N LEU A 57 0.00 12.29 1.29
CA LEU A 57 -0.21 10.88 1.64
C LEU A 57 1.11 10.17 1.93
N ARG A 58 2.11 10.34 1.05
CA ARG A 58 3.46 9.82 1.28
C ARG A 58 4.01 10.27 2.62
N ARG A 59 3.99 11.58 2.91
CA ARG A 59 4.51 12.12 4.17
C ARG A 59 3.78 11.58 5.39
N GLN A 60 2.45 11.49 5.36
CA GLN A 60 1.66 10.92 6.46
C GLN A 60 2.04 9.46 6.72
N VAL A 61 2.17 8.65 5.67
CA VAL A 61 2.53 7.24 5.79
C VAL A 61 3.99 7.07 6.23
N ILE A 62 4.93 7.83 5.67
CA ILE A 62 6.35 7.81 6.06
C ILE A 62 6.49 8.17 7.54
N ALA A 63 5.83 9.24 8.00
CA ALA A 63 5.89 9.66 9.39
C ALA A 63 5.31 8.59 10.34
N HIS A 64 4.16 8.02 9.99
CA HIS A 64 3.54 6.95 10.77
C HIS A 64 4.44 5.69 10.83
N ALA A 65 4.92 5.25 9.66
CA ALA A 65 5.77 4.07 9.55
C ALA A 65 7.12 4.26 10.26
N ALA A 66 7.69 5.47 10.24
CA ALA A 66 8.93 5.77 10.96
C ALA A 66 8.77 5.52 12.48
N HIS A 67 7.67 5.99 13.09
CA HIS A 67 7.38 5.69 14.50
C HIS A 67 7.29 4.18 14.77
N PHE A 68 6.59 3.45 13.91
CA PHE A 68 6.47 2.00 14.04
C PHE A 68 7.83 1.29 13.90
N LEU A 69 8.61 1.66 12.89
CA LEU A 69 9.91 1.03 12.62
C LEU A 69 10.98 1.39 13.66
N THR A 70 10.93 2.57 14.29
CA THR A 70 11.80 2.89 15.42
C THR A 70 11.58 1.94 16.60
N VAL A 71 10.32 1.53 16.84
CA VAL A 71 9.98 0.64 17.97
C VAL A 71 10.19 -0.83 17.59
N TYR A 72 9.59 -1.28 16.49
CA TYR A 72 9.52 -2.70 16.12
C TYR A 72 10.60 -3.15 15.14
N GLY A 73 11.21 -2.22 14.40
CA GLY A 73 12.26 -2.54 13.44
C GLY A 73 13.44 -3.31 14.05
N PRO A 74 13.94 -2.96 15.26
CA PRO A 74 15.00 -3.73 15.92
C PRO A 74 14.60 -5.14 16.36
N MET A 75 13.30 -5.43 16.49
CA MET A 75 12.79 -6.73 16.96
C MET A 75 12.69 -7.77 15.84
N VAL A 76 12.74 -7.34 14.58
CA VAL A 76 12.61 -8.22 13.41
C VAL A 76 13.96 -8.44 12.73
N ARG A 77 14.10 -9.58 12.04
CA ARG A 77 15.34 -9.93 11.31
C ARG A 77 15.45 -9.29 9.91
N PHE A 78 14.64 -8.27 9.63
CA PHE A 78 14.66 -7.56 8.36
C PHE A 78 15.54 -6.32 8.44
N GLY A 79 16.46 -6.16 7.49
CA GLY A 79 17.25 -4.93 7.37
C GLY A 79 16.38 -3.72 7.00
N SER A 80 16.87 -2.51 7.32
CA SER A 80 16.15 -1.24 7.13
C SER A 80 15.58 -1.06 5.71
N ARG A 81 16.36 -1.40 4.67
CA ARG A 81 15.88 -1.34 3.28
C ARG A 81 14.65 -2.24 3.05
N THR A 82 14.65 -3.47 3.58
CA THR A 82 13.52 -4.40 3.45
C THR A 82 12.30 -3.92 4.25
N GLN A 83 12.51 -3.31 5.41
CA GLN A 83 11.44 -2.71 6.21
C GLN A 83 10.77 -1.56 5.44
N TRP A 84 11.53 -0.66 4.85
CA TRP A 84 10.97 0.42 4.03
C TRP A 84 10.40 -0.04 2.68
N ALA A 85 10.93 -1.14 2.12
CA ALA A 85 10.29 -1.79 0.99
C ALA A 85 8.92 -2.38 1.35
N ALA A 86 8.74 -2.85 2.59
CA ALA A 86 7.43 -3.29 3.07
C ALA A 86 6.45 -2.12 3.21
N VAL A 87 6.90 -0.95 3.67
CA VAL A 87 6.08 0.28 3.71
C VAL A 87 5.69 0.72 2.30
N THR A 88 6.64 0.71 1.36
CA THR A 88 6.38 1.01 -0.07
C THR A 88 5.36 0.04 -0.66
N ASP A 89 5.52 -1.25 -0.38
CA ASP A 89 4.60 -2.31 -0.81
C ASP A 89 3.18 -2.11 -0.25
N VAL A 90 3.04 -1.61 0.98
CA VAL A 90 1.73 -1.32 1.60
C VAL A 90 1.05 -0.13 0.90
N LEU A 91 1.79 0.92 0.56
CA LEU A 91 1.26 2.05 -0.22
C LEU A 91 0.71 1.60 -1.58
N ASP A 92 1.52 0.86 -2.34
CA ASP A 92 1.09 0.26 -3.62
C ASP A 92 -0.18 -0.59 -3.41
N SER A 93 -0.15 -1.50 -2.42
CA SER A 93 -1.28 -2.39 -2.12
C SER A 93 -2.56 -1.65 -1.80
N ALA A 94 -2.49 -0.61 -0.97
CA ALA A 94 -3.65 0.11 -0.48
C ALA A 94 -4.38 0.82 -1.63
N LEU A 95 -3.63 1.42 -2.56
CA LEU A 95 -4.19 2.15 -3.70
C LEU A 95 -4.81 1.19 -4.72
N LEU A 96 -4.16 0.05 -4.99
CA LEU A 96 -4.75 -0.99 -5.82
C LEU A 96 -6.01 -1.59 -5.17
N LEU A 97 -6.00 -1.83 -3.86
CA LEU A 97 -7.16 -2.33 -3.12
C LEU A 97 -8.32 -1.34 -3.16
N ALA A 98 -8.04 -0.04 -3.00
CA ALA A 98 -9.05 1.00 -3.14
C ALA A 98 -9.69 0.96 -4.54
N GLY A 99 -8.88 0.94 -5.61
CA GLY A 99 -9.37 0.81 -6.97
C GLY A 99 -10.26 -0.43 -7.17
N ARG A 100 -9.83 -1.60 -6.69
CA ARG A 100 -10.64 -2.83 -6.73
C ARG A 100 -11.95 -2.72 -5.98
N SER A 101 -11.96 -2.06 -4.82
CA SER A 101 -13.16 -1.88 -4.00
C SER A 101 -14.23 -1.03 -4.71
N PHE A 102 -13.84 -0.22 -5.69
CA PHE A 102 -14.73 0.56 -6.55
C PHE A 102 -14.86 -0.01 -7.97
N GLY A 103 -14.39 -1.24 -8.23
CA GLY A 103 -14.45 -1.86 -9.57
C GLY A 103 -13.53 -1.23 -10.62
N ALA A 104 -12.55 -0.42 -10.22
CA ALA A 104 -11.62 0.28 -11.10
C ALA A 104 -10.15 0.06 -10.69
N PRO A 105 -9.62 -1.17 -10.77
CA PRO A 105 -8.23 -1.47 -10.41
C PRO A 105 -7.19 -0.64 -11.18
N GLN A 106 -7.47 -0.31 -12.45
CA GLN A 106 -6.64 0.58 -13.28
C GLN A 106 -6.54 2.00 -12.72
N ALA A 107 -7.60 2.51 -12.09
CA ALA A 107 -7.59 3.81 -11.42
C ALA A 107 -6.72 3.75 -10.16
N GLY A 108 -6.84 2.67 -9.36
CA GLY A 108 -5.95 2.42 -8.23
C GLY A 108 -4.47 2.30 -8.63
N ALA A 109 -4.19 1.68 -9.77
CA ALA A 109 -2.85 1.61 -10.34
C ALA A 109 -2.33 2.99 -10.79
N ALA A 110 -3.19 3.84 -11.34
CA ALA A 110 -2.84 5.22 -11.68
C ALA A 110 -2.54 6.07 -10.44
N ASP A 111 -3.38 5.96 -9.41
CA ASP A 111 -3.16 6.66 -8.14
C ASP A 111 -1.85 6.18 -7.47
N ALA A 112 -1.54 4.89 -7.52
CA ALA A 112 -0.27 4.36 -7.02
C ALA A 112 0.95 4.92 -7.74
N ARG A 113 0.89 5.02 -9.08
CA ARG A 113 1.94 5.66 -9.88
C ARG A 113 2.11 7.12 -9.52
N LEU A 114 1.01 7.87 -9.35
CA LEU A 114 1.04 9.27 -8.93
C LEU A 114 1.65 9.42 -7.54
N VAL A 115 1.20 8.61 -6.58
CA VAL A 115 1.67 8.68 -5.19
C VAL A 115 3.13 8.26 -5.06
N LEU A 116 3.66 7.35 -5.87
CA LEU A 116 5.05 6.88 -5.77
C LEU A 116 6.00 7.45 -6.84
N ALA A 117 5.55 8.39 -7.69
CA ALA A 117 6.30 8.90 -8.85
C ALA A 117 7.69 9.44 -8.49
N ASP A 118 7.81 10.12 -7.33
CA ASP A 118 9.00 10.89 -6.99
C ASP A 118 10.12 10.06 -6.33
N GLY A 119 9.93 8.75 -6.12
CA GLY A 119 10.96 7.88 -5.54
C GLY A 119 11.52 8.40 -4.21
N GLU A 120 10.66 9.05 -3.40
CA GLU A 120 11.03 9.80 -2.22
C GLU A 120 11.58 8.87 -1.13
N LYS A 121 12.84 9.10 -0.71
CA LYS A 121 13.39 8.40 0.44
C LYS A 121 12.55 8.72 1.69
N PRO A 122 12.28 7.73 2.56
CA PRO A 122 12.89 6.40 2.60
C PRO A 122 12.14 5.31 1.80
N LEU A 123 11.11 5.63 1.02
CA LEU A 123 10.46 4.66 0.13
C LEU A 123 11.46 4.16 -0.92
N THR A 124 11.30 2.92 -1.34
CA THR A 124 12.39 2.19 -2.03
C THR A 124 12.25 2.08 -3.54
N SER A 125 11.07 2.41 -4.08
CA SER A 125 10.78 2.33 -5.50
C SER A 125 9.58 3.19 -5.87
N THR A 126 9.42 3.43 -7.17
CA THR A 126 8.13 3.81 -7.76
C THR A 126 7.13 2.65 -7.66
N SER A 127 5.88 2.91 -8.06
CA SER A 127 4.86 1.87 -8.13
C SER A 127 5.27 0.75 -9.08
N THR A 128 5.03 -0.49 -8.64
CA THR A 128 5.30 -1.71 -9.41
C THR A 128 4.03 -2.38 -9.93
N ILE A 129 2.90 -1.69 -9.79
CA ILE A 129 1.60 -2.20 -10.22
C ILE A 129 1.55 -2.24 -11.74
N ARG A 130 1.12 -3.38 -12.26
CA ARG A 130 1.01 -3.66 -13.69
C ARG A 130 -0.03 -4.74 -13.96
N GLU A 131 -0.43 -4.83 -15.22
CA GLU A 131 -1.23 -5.93 -15.71
C GLU A 131 -0.38 -7.19 -15.88
N LEU A 132 -1.00 -8.33 -15.63
CA LEU A 132 -0.47 -9.66 -15.89
C LEU A 132 -1.60 -10.54 -16.43
N THR A 133 -1.38 -11.18 -17.56
CA THR A 133 -2.29 -12.21 -18.07
C THR A 133 -1.90 -13.57 -17.49
N ASP A 134 -2.85 -14.29 -16.91
CA ASP A 134 -2.61 -15.64 -16.39
C ASP A 134 -2.70 -16.73 -17.47
N ASP A 135 -2.37 -17.97 -17.10
CA ASP A 135 -2.37 -19.12 -18.03
C ASP A 135 -3.78 -19.51 -18.54
N ARG A 136 -4.84 -18.91 -17.98
CA ARG A 136 -6.23 -19.05 -18.45
C ARG A 136 -6.68 -17.85 -19.30
N GLY A 137 -5.77 -16.94 -19.64
CA GLY A 137 -6.07 -15.76 -20.45
C GLY A 137 -6.78 -14.64 -19.69
N ARG A 138 -6.85 -14.69 -18.35
CA ARG A 138 -7.48 -13.64 -17.53
C ARG A 138 -6.45 -12.55 -17.21
N THR A 139 -6.83 -11.30 -17.33
CA THR A 139 -5.98 -10.15 -16.98
C THR A 139 -6.16 -9.76 -15.52
N HIS A 140 -5.04 -9.63 -14.81
CA HIS A 140 -4.96 -9.27 -13.41
C HIS A 140 -4.14 -8.01 -13.23
N TRP A 141 -4.64 -7.07 -12.41
CA TRP A 141 -3.79 -6.01 -11.88
C TRP A 141 -3.03 -6.55 -10.68
N THR A 142 -1.71 -6.68 -10.79
CA THR A 142 -0.84 -7.17 -9.72
C THR A 142 0.30 -6.20 -9.47
N ARG A 143 1.18 -6.53 -8.52
CA ARG A 143 2.40 -5.79 -8.26
C ARG A 143 3.60 -6.73 -8.08
N LEU A 144 4.79 -6.19 -8.26
CA LEU A 144 6.03 -6.85 -7.89
C LEU A 144 6.53 -6.29 -6.56
N ARG A 145 6.43 -7.07 -5.48
CA ARG A 145 6.85 -6.57 -4.17
C ARG A 145 8.33 -6.24 -4.13
N GLY A 146 8.66 -5.09 -3.57
CA GLY A 146 10.04 -4.72 -3.23
C GLY A 146 10.55 -5.47 -2.00
N SER A 147 9.65 -5.88 -1.09
CA SER A 147 10.02 -6.65 0.11
C SER A 147 9.80 -8.15 -0.04
N CYS A 148 10.76 -8.96 0.43
CA CYS A 148 10.58 -10.39 0.59
C CYS A 148 10.08 -10.69 2.01
N CYS A 149 8.91 -11.32 2.15
CA CYS A 149 8.36 -11.72 3.45
C CYS A 149 8.79 -13.13 3.90
N PHE A 150 9.57 -13.85 3.08
CA PHE A 150 9.96 -15.25 3.31
C PHE A 150 8.79 -16.24 3.52
N LEU A 151 7.58 -15.92 3.04
CA LEU A 151 6.44 -16.84 3.12
C LEU A 151 6.78 -18.23 2.55
N TYR A 152 7.55 -18.28 1.45
CA TYR A 152 7.99 -19.53 0.83
C TYR A 152 8.87 -20.43 1.72
N ALA A 153 9.44 -19.89 2.81
CA ALA A 153 10.28 -20.63 3.75
C ALA A 153 9.49 -21.14 4.96
N MET A 154 8.18 -20.84 5.04
CA MET A 154 7.33 -21.28 6.14
C MET A 154 6.90 -22.75 5.94
N PRO A 155 6.77 -23.55 7.01
CA PRO A 155 6.27 -24.92 6.92
C PRO A 155 4.91 -24.99 6.23
N GLY A 156 4.74 -25.96 5.32
CA GLY A 156 3.49 -26.18 4.59
C GLY A 156 3.21 -25.22 3.43
N VAL A 157 4.12 -24.28 3.12
CA VAL A 157 3.98 -23.41 1.95
C VAL A 157 4.63 -24.06 0.73
N GLU A 158 3.80 -24.45 -0.24
CA GLU A 158 4.26 -25.12 -1.47
C GLU A 158 4.76 -24.14 -2.53
N ARG A 159 4.25 -22.90 -2.55
CA ARG A 159 4.55 -21.91 -3.59
C ARG A 159 4.76 -20.50 -3.01
N PRO A 160 5.64 -19.67 -3.60
CA PRO A 160 5.72 -18.25 -3.27
C PRO A 160 4.38 -17.53 -3.54
N CYS A 161 4.19 -16.35 -2.96
CA CYS A 161 3.00 -15.55 -3.26
C CYS A 161 3.02 -14.98 -4.68
N ALA A 162 1.84 -14.70 -5.23
CA ALA A 162 1.66 -14.17 -6.59
C ALA A 162 2.28 -12.78 -6.83
N SER A 163 2.77 -12.10 -5.78
CA SER A 163 3.48 -10.82 -5.86
C SER A 163 4.95 -10.93 -5.42
N CYS A 164 5.47 -12.16 -5.23
CA CYS A 164 6.83 -12.42 -4.74
C CYS A 164 7.90 -11.86 -5.69
N PRO A 165 8.97 -11.21 -5.19
CA PRO A 165 10.10 -10.74 -6.02
C PRO A 165 10.99 -11.86 -6.56
N ARG A 166 10.83 -13.11 -6.07
CA ARG A 166 11.71 -14.24 -6.41
C ARG A 166 11.28 -15.04 -7.63
N ILE A 167 10.09 -14.78 -8.16
CA ILE A 167 9.50 -15.57 -9.25
C ILE A 167 9.40 -14.72 -10.51
N ASN A 168 9.56 -15.36 -11.66
CA ASN A 168 9.40 -14.72 -12.96
C ASN A 168 7.91 -14.58 -13.33
N ASP A 169 7.62 -13.98 -14.49
CA ASP A 169 6.24 -13.70 -14.90
C ASP A 169 5.47 -14.95 -15.34
N ALA A 170 6.15 -15.99 -15.84
CA ALA A 170 5.51 -17.26 -16.19
C ALA A 170 5.05 -18.02 -14.93
N GLU A 171 5.90 -18.13 -13.92
CA GLU A 171 5.53 -18.70 -12.61
C GLU A 171 4.41 -17.88 -11.94
N ARG A 172 4.44 -16.56 -12.11
CA ARG A 172 3.40 -15.66 -11.61
C ARG A 172 2.07 -15.89 -12.30
N ALA A 173 2.05 -15.97 -13.63
CA ALA A 173 0.86 -16.26 -14.43
C ALA A 173 0.25 -17.62 -14.02
N CYS A 174 1.09 -18.65 -13.84
CA CYS A 174 0.67 -19.94 -13.32
C CYS A 174 0.02 -19.83 -11.94
N ILE A 175 0.61 -19.11 -10.99
CA ILE A 175 0.02 -18.93 -9.65
C ILE A 175 -1.35 -18.22 -9.75
N PHE A 176 -1.46 -17.13 -10.51
CA PHE A 176 -2.73 -16.42 -10.69
C PHE A 176 -3.83 -17.29 -11.31
N SER A 177 -3.47 -18.21 -12.21
CA SER A 177 -4.43 -19.16 -12.78
C SER A 177 -5.11 -20.05 -11.73
N THR A 178 -4.44 -20.25 -10.58
CA THR A 178 -4.96 -21.05 -9.45
C THR A 178 -5.73 -20.22 -8.42
N LEU A 179 -5.75 -18.90 -8.55
CA LEU A 179 -6.53 -18.01 -7.69
C LEU A 179 -7.93 -17.82 -8.28
N ASP A 180 -8.96 -18.01 -7.44
CA ASP A 180 -10.36 -17.76 -7.79
C ASP A 180 -10.74 -16.27 -7.80
N ARG A 181 -9.76 -15.40 -7.55
CA ARG A 181 -9.96 -13.94 -7.53
C ARG A 181 -9.56 -13.37 -8.90
N ALA A 182 -10.57 -12.99 -9.69
CA ALA A 182 -10.43 -11.98 -10.74
C ALA A 182 -10.60 -10.59 -10.10
#